data_AF-A0A6B2CV73-F1
#
_entry.id   AF-A0A6B2CV73-F1
#
_cell.length_a   1.000
_cell.length_b   1.000
_cell.length_c   1.000
_cell.angle_alpha   90.00
_cell.angle_beta   90.00
_cell.angle_gamma   90.00
#
_symmetry.space_group_name_H-M   'P 1'
#
loop_
_entity.id
_entity.type
_entity.pdbx_description
1 polymer ?
#
loop_
_entity_poly.entity_id
_entity_poly.type
_entity_poly.pdbx_seq_one_letter_code
_entity_poly.pdbx_strand_id
1 'polypeptide(L)'
;MARPRGVRLTERGLVAADLTISEAGVAIKYNVYLRDKVELQFQSTDRSRVELAARLLRLAGVDAEVTKVGNRNEWQVVATTDMLAAGHKELRDALAELVKKAVEKRLVEAGRAERWLKKLESGLTLEKGWPKYSIMLNDGVPVVKFGSISRDNIEQEAQRLEKMGLKRGIHFTVTTPEGGKVGYVYIRREGLAYAAYLSVHGNKEAARFVEFILQRAEEKGKEVYEEFLKVVNEGKAWGSLTLEGFVKEFEVDGKKYVVKVIGGGAEFDEGRGGKKLLRMRITAEVDDVVREYVITFGRYGKDNVVEGFATARDNAPGGREKDAERLAALIEALTGVKPRIYRVKNVTITIVCGREHLEGFMRYKELADAIMRWLEETSRR
;
A
#
# COMPACT_ATOMS: atom_id res chain seq x y z
N MET A 1 30.60 -15.79 9.20
CA MET A 1 30.22 -16.66 10.35
C MET A 1 29.89 -15.81 11.58
N ALA A 2 28.76 -16.10 12.27
CA ALA A 2 28.37 -15.44 13.52
C ALA A 2 28.50 -16.41 14.70
N ARG A 3 29.16 -15.99 15.80
CA ARG A 3 29.38 -16.83 16.99
C ARG A 3 28.93 -16.10 18.26
N PRO A 4 27.87 -16.59 18.95
CA PRO A 4 27.39 -15.99 20.19
C PRO A 4 28.27 -16.40 21.38
N ARG A 5 28.49 -15.48 22.33
CA ARG A 5 29.22 -15.74 23.57
C ARG A 5 28.43 -15.25 24.77
N GLY A 6 28.04 -16.20 25.63
CA GLY A 6 27.49 -16.08 26.98
C GLY A 6 26.67 -14.83 27.35
N VAL A 7 25.41 -15.03 27.75
CA VAL A 7 24.60 -13.95 28.34
C VAL A 7 25.06 -13.63 29.77
N ARG A 8 25.28 -12.34 30.05
CA ARG A 8 25.74 -11.77 31.33
C ARG A 8 24.92 -10.55 31.74
N LEU A 9 24.96 -10.22 33.03
CA LEU A 9 24.50 -8.91 33.53
C LEU A 9 25.67 -7.92 33.52
N THR A 10 25.38 -6.68 33.15
CA THR A 10 26.29 -5.55 33.33
C THR A 10 26.22 -5.02 34.76
N GLU A 11 27.18 -4.21 35.19
CA GLU A 11 27.20 -3.55 36.50
C GLU A 11 25.94 -2.71 36.79
N ARG A 12 25.24 -2.28 35.74
CA ARG A 12 23.98 -1.52 35.82
C ARG A 12 22.72 -2.40 35.71
N GLY A 13 22.86 -3.72 35.84
CA GLY A 13 21.74 -4.67 35.76
C GLY A 13 21.18 -4.90 34.36
N LEU A 14 21.84 -4.41 33.30
CA LEU A 14 21.40 -4.65 31.91
C LEU A 14 21.87 -6.00 31.42
N VAL A 15 21.01 -6.72 30.70
CA VAL A 15 21.35 -7.99 30.05
C VAL A 15 22.16 -7.71 28.79
N ALA A 16 23.35 -8.32 28.72
CA ALA A 16 24.26 -8.17 27.59
C ALA A 16 24.86 -9.52 27.18
N ALA A 17 25.33 -9.59 25.94
CA ALA A 17 26.10 -10.70 25.39
C ALA A 17 27.12 -10.16 24.39
N ASP A 18 28.05 -11.00 23.96
CA ASP A 18 28.97 -10.67 22.87
C ASP A 18 28.62 -11.51 21.65
N LEU A 19 28.63 -10.90 20.46
CA LEU A 19 28.50 -11.59 19.18
C LEU A 19 29.74 -11.32 18.33
N THR A 20 30.42 -12.35 17.87
CA THR A 20 31.53 -12.18 16.92
C THR A 20 31.05 -12.47 15.50
N ILE A 21 31.23 -11.52 14.59
CA ILE A 21 30.99 -11.71 13.16
C ILE A 21 32.35 -11.73 12.46
N SER A 22 32.58 -12.75 11.65
CA SER A 22 33.80 -12.90 10.86
C SER A 22 33.52 -13.23 9.40
N GLU A 23 34.35 -12.70 8.50
CA GLU A 23 34.30 -12.96 7.06
C GLU A 23 35.71 -12.77 6.48
N ALA A 24 36.15 -13.65 5.57
CA ALA A 24 37.45 -13.55 4.88
C ALA A 24 38.67 -13.24 5.78
N GLY A 25 38.78 -13.89 6.95
CA GLY A 25 39.90 -13.72 7.88
C GLY A 25 39.83 -12.51 8.82
N VAL A 26 38.79 -11.67 8.70
CA VAL A 26 38.54 -10.54 9.60
C VAL A 26 37.47 -10.92 10.62
N ALA A 27 37.63 -10.55 11.89
CA ALA A 27 36.64 -10.77 12.95
C ALA A 27 36.43 -9.52 13.82
N ILE A 28 35.17 -9.14 14.03
CA ILE A 28 34.78 -8.05 14.92
C ILE A 28 33.82 -8.59 15.99
N LYS A 29 34.07 -8.18 17.24
CA LYS A 29 33.21 -8.50 18.38
C LYS A 29 32.27 -7.33 18.67
N TYR A 30 30.98 -7.58 18.60
CA TYR A 30 29.90 -6.63 18.87
C TYR A 30 29.31 -6.90 20.26
N ASN A 31 28.87 -5.84 20.93
CA ASN A 31 28.05 -5.97 22.12
C ASN A 31 26.59 -6.16 21.70
N VAL A 32 25.90 -7.10 22.33
CA VAL A 32 24.46 -7.30 22.18
C VAL A 32 23.80 -6.91 23.49
N TYR A 33 22.85 -5.98 23.44
CA TYR A 33 22.05 -5.57 24.57
C TYR A 33 20.61 -6.07 24.39
N LEU A 34 20.07 -6.69 25.44
CA LEU A 34 18.68 -7.15 25.49
C LEU A 34 17.90 -6.24 26.45
N ARG A 35 17.23 -5.22 25.90
CA ARG A 35 16.49 -4.19 26.67
C ARG A 35 15.00 -4.17 26.31
N ASP A 36 14.53 -3.08 25.70
CA ASP A 36 13.25 -2.96 24.98
C ASP A 36 13.31 -3.67 23.61
N LYS A 37 14.52 -3.83 23.07
CA LYS A 37 14.86 -4.48 21.82
C LYS A 37 16.18 -5.25 21.96
N VAL A 38 16.49 -6.06 20.95
CA VAL A 38 17.81 -6.63 20.70
C VAL A 38 18.60 -5.56 19.96
N GLU A 39 19.67 -5.08 20.57
CA GLU A 39 20.53 -4.05 19.98
C GLU A 39 21.96 -4.57 19.88
N LEU A 40 22.49 -4.60 18.67
CA LEU A 40 23.86 -4.96 18.38
C LEU A 40 24.66 -3.69 18.10
N GLN A 41 25.70 -3.45 18.90
CA GLN A 41 26.46 -2.21 18.91
C GLN A 41 27.96 -2.47 18.83
N PHE A 42 28.65 -1.66 18.02
CA PHE A 42 30.10 -1.53 18.04
C PHE A 42 30.49 -0.04 18.05
N GLN A 43 31.38 0.36 18.95
CA GLN A 43 31.80 1.75 19.15
C GLN A 43 33.32 1.82 19.27
N SER A 44 33.93 2.83 18.64
CA SER A 44 35.37 3.06 18.69
C SER A 44 35.73 4.52 18.40
N THR A 45 36.89 4.96 18.91
CA THR A 45 37.56 6.20 18.49
C THR A 45 38.28 6.04 17.14
N ASP A 46 38.36 4.83 16.60
CA ASP A 46 38.88 4.56 15.26
C ASP A 46 37.71 4.40 14.28
N ARG A 47 37.48 5.43 13.46
CA ARG A 47 36.43 5.43 12.44
C ARG A 47 36.58 4.29 11.44
N SER A 48 37.79 3.99 11.00
CA SER A 48 38.05 2.93 10.01
C SER A 48 37.65 1.56 10.56
N ARG A 49 37.85 1.34 11.86
CA ARG A 49 37.40 0.12 12.54
C ARG A 49 35.88 0.01 12.61
N VAL A 50 35.16 1.13 12.79
CA VAL A 50 33.69 1.15 12.79
C VAL A 50 33.13 0.95 11.38
N GLU A 51 33.77 1.52 10.35
CA GLU A 51 33.41 1.26 8.95
C GLU A 51 33.59 -0.21 8.58
N LEU A 52 34.65 -0.86 9.06
CA LEU A 52 34.83 -2.31 8.92
C LEU A 52 33.72 -3.10 9.62
N ALA A 53 33.34 -2.70 10.84
CA ALA A 53 32.24 -3.32 11.57
C ALA A 53 30.90 -3.15 10.84
N ALA A 54 30.63 -1.99 10.25
CA ALA A 54 29.44 -1.77 9.42
C ALA A 54 29.48 -2.63 8.15
N ARG A 55 30.65 -2.75 7.50
CA ARG A 55 30.82 -3.60 6.31
C ARG A 55 30.53 -5.07 6.59
N LEU A 56 31.01 -5.61 7.70
CA LEU A 56 30.71 -7.00 8.09
C LEU A 56 29.21 -7.22 8.36
N LEU A 57 28.51 -6.24 8.95
CA LEU A 57 27.06 -6.31 9.11
C LEU A 57 26.32 -6.31 7.77
N ARG A 58 26.75 -5.47 6.82
CA ARG A 58 26.20 -5.45 5.45
C ARG A 58 26.42 -6.77 4.72
N LEU A 59 27.58 -7.39 4.88
CA LEU A 59 27.86 -8.74 4.35
C LEU A 59 27.00 -9.82 5.02
N ALA A 60 26.58 -9.61 6.26
CA ALA A 60 25.61 -10.44 6.96
C ALA A 60 24.14 -10.04 6.67
N GLY A 61 23.88 -9.23 5.64
CA GLY A 61 22.53 -8.84 5.21
C GLY A 61 21.87 -7.75 6.05
N VAL A 62 22.62 -7.06 6.91
CA VAL A 62 22.11 -5.97 7.77
C VAL A 62 22.54 -4.62 7.20
N ASP A 63 21.57 -3.79 6.85
CA ASP A 63 21.84 -2.42 6.41
C ASP A 63 22.32 -1.56 7.59
N ALA A 64 23.63 -1.50 7.79
CA ALA A 64 24.26 -0.86 8.92
C ALA A 64 25.01 0.41 8.50
N GLU A 65 24.79 1.51 9.22
CA GLU A 65 25.40 2.82 8.96
C GLU A 65 26.30 3.27 10.11
N VAL A 66 27.38 3.97 9.76
CA VAL A 66 28.30 4.57 10.74
C VAL A 66 27.75 5.92 11.17
N THR A 67 27.61 6.11 12.48
CA THR A 67 27.12 7.35 13.08
C THR A 67 28.15 7.91 14.06
N LYS A 68 28.20 9.24 14.20
CA LYS A 68 29.06 9.91 15.19
C LYS A 68 28.33 10.01 16.53
N VAL A 69 29.01 9.71 17.64
CA VAL A 69 28.43 9.72 18.98
C VAL A 69 28.48 11.13 19.57
N GLY A 70 27.40 11.89 19.40
CA GLY A 70 27.27 13.26 19.92
C GLY A 70 28.42 14.17 19.45
N ASN A 71 28.95 14.99 20.37
CA ASN A 71 30.10 15.86 20.10
C ASN A 71 31.46 15.21 20.38
N ARG A 72 31.50 13.91 20.70
CA ARG A 72 32.74 13.20 21.00
C ARG A 72 33.39 12.71 19.70
N ASN A 73 34.72 12.57 19.71
CA ASN A 73 35.47 11.97 18.59
C ASN A 73 35.36 10.43 18.62
N GLU A 74 34.11 9.95 18.63
CA GLU A 74 33.76 8.54 18.70
C GLU A 74 32.71 8.21 17.64
N TRP A 75 32.85 7.04 17.03
CA TRP A 75 31.97 6.52 16.01
C TRP A 75 31.32 5.24 16.49
N GLN A 76 30.11 4.96 16.02
CA GLN A 76 29.40 3.73 16.31
C GLN A 76 28.65 3.20 15.10
N VAL A 77 28.39 1.90 15.12
CA VAL A 77 27.39 1.24 14.30
C VAL A 77 26.40 0.53 15.24
N VAL A 78 25.11 0.73 14.98
CA VAL A 78 24.01 0.18 15.78
C VAL A 78 23.04 -0.52 14.84
N ALA A 79 22.70 -1.77 15.17
CA ALA A 79 21.66 -2.53 14.49
C ALA A 79 20.62 -3.01 15.52
N THR A 80 19.35 -2.69 15.28
CA THR A 80 18.23 -3.04 16.18
C THR A 80 17.54 -4.33 15.74
N THR A 81 16.68 -4.93 16.57
CA THR A 81 15.99 -6.20 16.27
C THR A 81 15.43 -6.25 14.85
N ASP A 82 14.82 -5.16 14.37
CA ASP A 82 14.23 -5.10 13.04
C ASP A 82 15.29 -5.15 11.92
N MET A 83 16.42 -4.48 12.10
CA MET A 83 17.54 -4.50 11.15
C MET A 83 18.24 -5.86 11.18
N LEU A 84 18.40 -6.44 12.38
CA LEU A 84 19.00 -7.75 12.58
C LEU A 84 18.14 -8.87 12.00
N ALA A 85 16.82 -8.74 12.06
CA ALA A 85 15.87 -9.68 11.46
C ALA A 85 15.95 -9.70 9.92
N ALA A 86 16.45 -8.63 9.27
CA ALA A 86 16.74 -8.63 7.83
C ALA A 86 18.04 -9.37 7.47
N GLY A 87 18.90 -9.64 8.46
CA GLY A 87 20.17 -10.33 8.27
C GLY A 87 20.02 -11.77 7.79
N HIS A 88 21.14 -12.32 7.31
CA HIS A 88 21.24 -13.72 6.91
C HIS A 88 20.87 -14.65 8.06
N LYS A 89 20.35 -15.83 7.72
CA LYS A 89 19.82 -16.79 8.69
C LYS A 89 20.83 -17.11 9.79
N GLU A 90 22.11 -17.24 9.46
CA GLU A 90 23.17 -17.53 10.43
C GLU A 90 23.31 -16.44 11.51
N LEU A 91 23.17 -15.17 11.14
CA LEU A 91 23.20 -14.06 12.09
C LEU A 91 21.97 -14.09 13.00
N ARG A 92 20.80 -14.35 12.42
CA ARG A 92 19.53 -14.38 13.15
C ARG A 92 19.47 -15.55 14.12
N ASP A 93 19.89 -16.73 13.68
CA ASP A 93 19.93 -17.94 14.51
C ASP A 93 20.87 -17.71 15.72
N ALA A 94 22.03 -17.09 15.50
CA ALA A 94 22.97 -16.75 16.58
C ALA A 94 22.36 -15.76 17.60
N LEU A 95 21.61 -14.76 17.12
CA LEU A 95 20.91 -13.80 17.99
C LEU A 95 19.72 -14.44 18.72
N ALA A 96 18.96 -15.29 18.04
CA ALA A 96 17.85 -16.03 18.63
C ALA A 96 18.36 -16.97 19.74
N GLU A 97 19.50 -17.62 19.54
CA GLU A 97 20.15 -18.45 20.56
C GLU A 97 20.55 -17.63 21.80
N LEU A 98 21.04 -16.40 21.63
CA LEU A 98 21.33 -15.48 22.74
C LEU A 98 20.06 -15.11 23.50
N VAL A 99 18.96 -14.82 22.80
CA VAL A 99 17.67 -14.48 23.42
C VAL A 99 17.12 -15.69 24.19
N LYS A 100 17.16 -16.90 23.61
CA LYS A 100 16.75 -18.14 24.29
C LYS A 100 17.54 -18.37 25.58
N LYS A 101 18.88 -18.26 25.53
CA LYS A 101 19.75 -18.36 26.72
C LYS A 101 19.43 -17.30 27.78
N ALA A 102 19.02 -16.10 27.38
CA ALA A 102 18.62 -15.06 28.32
C ALA A 102 17.31 -15.39 29.04
N VAL A 103 16.34 -15.99 28.33
CA VAL A 103 15.07 -16.48 28.90
C VAL A 103 15.31 -17.66 29.85
N GLU A 104 16.14 -18.64 29.45
CA GLU A 104 16.51 -19.79 30.29
C GLU A 104 17.12 -19.36 31.62
N LYS A 105 17.97 -18.32 31.60
CA LYS A 105 18.58 -17.74 32.80
C LYS A 105 17.65 -16.78 33.58
N ARG A 106 16.38 -16.64 33.17
CA ARG A 106 15.39 -15.71 33.74
C ARG A 106 15.87 -14.25 33.77
N LEU A 107 16.72 -13.87 32.82
CA LEU A 107 17.23 -12.50 32.69
C LEU A 107 16.29 -11.61 31.87
N VAL A 108 15.45 -12.20 31.02
CA VAL A 108 14.47 -11.52 30.17
C VAL A 108 13.10 -12.17 30.34
N GLU A 109 12.06 -11.34 30.36
CA GLU A 109 10.66 -11.77 30.43
C GLU A 109 10.22 -12.51 29.15
N ALA A 110 9.54 -13.65 29.31
CA ALA A 110 9.18 -14.55 28.21
C ALA A 110 8.34 -13.85 27.13
N GLY A 111 7.30 -13.09 27.49
CA GLY A 111 6.45 -12.41 26.52
C GLY A 111 7.19 -11.36 25.68
N ARG A 112 8.23 -10.72 26.26
CA ARG A 112 9.09 -9.78 25.53
C ARG A 112 10.02 -10.50 24.58
N ALA A 113 10.64 -11.58 25.05
CA ALA A 113 11.55 -12.40 24.26
C ALA A 113 10.83 -13.07 23.08
N GLU A 114 9.61 -13.55 23.27
CA GLU A 114 8.78 -14.18 22.23
C GLU A 114 8.63 -13.26 21.01
N ARG A 115 8.39 -11.96 21.23
CA ARG A 115 8.28 -10.98 20.14
C ARG A 115 9.58 -10.83 19.35
N TRP A 116 10.74 -10.87 20.02
CA TRP A 116 12.04 -10.79 19.35
C TRP A 116 12.38 -12.10 18.64
N LEU A 117 12.13 -13.24 19.27
CA LEU A 117 12.35 -14.57 18.71
C LEU A 117 11.51 -14.77 17.46
N LYS A 118 10.22 -14.40 17.50
CA LYS A 118 9.35 -14.44 16.32
C LYS A 118 10.01 -13.72 15.14
N LYS A 119 10.50 -12.49 15.34
CA LYS A 119 11.17 -11.70 14.30
C LYS A 119 12.50 -12.29 13.82
N LEU A 120 13.31 -12.87 14.71
CA LEU A 120 14.62 -13.43 14.35
C LEU A 120 14.47 -14.79 13.66
N GLU A 121 13.58 -15.65 14.14
CA GLU A 121 13.34 -17.01 13.63
C GLU A 121 12.59 -16.99 12.30
N SER A 122 11.53 -16.19 12.18
CA SER A 122 10.87 -15.99 10.88
C SER A 122 11.77 -15.23 9.91
N GLY A 123 12.68 -14.42 10.45
CA GLY A 123 13.26 -13.29 9.74
C GLY A 123 12.26 -12.14 9.59
N LEU A 124 12.78 -10.95 9.30
CA LEU A 124 12.01 -10.00 8.52
C LEU A 124 11.96 -10.65 7.14
N THR A 125 10.83 -11.23 6.76
CA THR A 125 10.57 -11.56 5.36
C THR A 125 10.41 -10.24 4.59
N LEU A 126 11.50 -9.49 4.47
CA LEU A 126 11.80 -8.85 3.20
C LEU A 126 11.98 -10.04 2.27
N GLU A 127 11.00 -10.34 1.43
CA GLU A 127 11.34 -11.05 0.20
C GLU A 127 12.60 -10.40 -0.37
N LYS A 128 13.64 -11.21 -0.62
CA LYS A 128 14.99 -10.76 -1.02
C LYS A 128 14.90 -9.50 -1.90
N GLY A 129 15.26 -8.34 -1.35
CA GLY A 129 15.38 -7.09 -2.10
C GLY A 129 14.43 -5.94 -1.73
N TRP A 130 13.31 -6.14 -1.02
CA TRP A 130 12.39 -5.04 -0.67
C TRP A 130 12.89 -4.16 0.50
N PRO A 131 12.81 -2.82 0.43
CA PRO A 131 13.11 -1.98 1.58
C PRO A 131 12.00 -2.04 2.62
N LYS A 132 12.29 -1.56 3.83
CA LYS A 132 11.28 -1.43 4.88
C LYS A 132 10.31 -0.30 4.56
N TYR A 133 9.09 -0.67 4.20
CA TYR A 133 7.99 0.26 4.10
C TYR A 133 7.33 0.51 5.47
N SER A 134 7.08 1.79 5.73
CA SER A 134 6.24 2.27 6.82
C SER A 134 4.78 2.18 6.38
N ILE A 135 3.95 1.60 7.26
CA ILE A 135 2.52 1.40 7.07
C ILE A 135 1.76 2.27 8.07
N MET A 136 0.83 3.08 7.57
CA MET A 136 0.01 3.97 8.37
C MET A 136 -1.37 4.16 7.74
N LEU A 137 -2.32 4.55 8.58
CA LEU A 137 -3.61 5.10 8.16
C LEU A 137 -3.54 6.62 8.34
N ASN A 138 -3.84 7.36 7.29
CA ASN A 138 -3.98 8.81 7.34
C ASN A 138 -5.46 9.14 7.19
N ASP A 139 -6.11 9.59 8.26
CA ASP A 139 -7.57 9.77 8.33
C ASP A 139 -8.35 8.53 7.84
N GLY A 140 -7.87 7.34 8.26
CA GLY A 140 -8.43 6.04 7.85
C GLY A 140 -7.97 5.54 6.49
N VAL A 141 -7.25 6.33 5.70
CA VAL A 141 -6.78 5.94 4.36
C VAL A 141 -5.42 5.22 4.43
N PRO A 142 -5.29 4.00 3.86
CA PRO A 142 -4.01 3.32 3.73
C PRO A 142 -2.94 4.12 2.99
N VAL A 143 -1.80 4.35 3.64
CA VAL A 143 -0.62 4.99 3.04
C VAL A 143 0.63 4.14 3.29
N VAL A 144 1.36 3.89 2.21
CA VAL A 144 2.63 3.17 2.22
C VAL A 144 3.76 4.15 1.96
N LYS A 145 4.77 4.15 2.82
CA LYS A 145 5.85 5.14 2.78
C LYS A 145 7.21 4.49 2.91
N PHE A 146 8.11 4.77 1.98
CA PHE A 146 9.54 4.52 2.12
C PHE A 146 10.28 5.85 2.34
N GLY A 147 11.30 5.85 3.20
CA GLY A 147 12.07 7.06 3.52
C GLY A 147 13.57 6.79 3.61
N SER A 148 14.36 7.70 3.06
CA SER A 148 15.82 7.61 3.09
C SER A 148 16.45 9.01 2.98
N ILE A 149 17.60 9.20 3.62
CA ILE A 149 18.44 10.40 3.41
C ILE A 149 19.28 10.30 2.12
N SER A 150 19.40 9.10 1.55
CA SER A 150 20.11 8.86 0.29
C SER A 150 19.20 9.15 -0.89
N ARG A 151 19.62 10.09 -1.74
CA ARG A 151 18.92 10.39 -3.01
C ARG A 151 18.87 9.16 -3.92
N ASP A 152 19.96 8.40 -3.97
CA ASP A 152 20.07 7.22 -4.82
C ASP A 152 19.09 6.14 -4.37
N ASN A 153 18.91 5.95 -3.06
CA ASN A 153 17.96 4.96 -2.54
C ASN A 153 16.50 5.34 -2.87
N ILE A 154 16.17 6.64 -2.78
CA ILE A 154 14.84 7.14 -3.16
C ILE A 154 14.57 6.91 -4.64
N GLU A 155 15.54 7.23 -5.51
CA GLU A 155 15.38 7.06 -6.94
C GLU A 155 15.36 5.58 -7.35
N GLN A 156 16.17 4.73 -6.72
CA GLN A 156 16.14 3.27 -6.93
C GLN A 156 14.78 2.67 -6.60
N GLU A 157 14.15 3.09 -5.48
CA GLU A 157 12.83 2.59 -5.13
C GLU A 157 11.74 3.12 -6.08
N ALA A 158 11.82 4.39 -6.49
CA ALA A 158 10.92 4.93 -7.50
C ALA A 158 11.01 4.16 -8.83
N GLN A 159 12.22 3.86 -9.30
CA GLN A 159 12.46 3.06 -10.51
C GLN A 159 11.93 1.64 -10.38
N ARG A 160 11.99 1.05 -9.18
CA ARG A 160 11.43 -0.28 -8.93
C ARG A 160 9.92 -0.29 -9.07
N LEU A 161 9.24 0.69 -8.48
CA LEU A 161 7.79 0.83 -8.63
C LEU A 161 7.41 1.06 -10.11
N GLU A 162 8.20 1.84 -10.84
CA GLU A 162 8.02 2.04 -12.29
C GLU A 162 8.19 0.76 -13.09
N LYS A 163 9.20 -0.06 -12.80
CA LYS A 163 9.39 -1.38 -13.43
C LYS A 163 8.26 -2.35 -13.13
N MET A 164 7.65 -2.24 -11.95
CA MET A 164 6.45 -2.99 -11.58
C MET A 164 5.20 -2.51 -12.34
N GLY A 165 5.25 -1.33 -12.99
CA GLY A 165 4.12 -0.75 -13.74
C GLY A 165 3.41 0.39 -13.02
N LEU A 166 3.85 0.79 -11.83
CA LEU A 166 3.31 1.96 -11.14
C LEU A 166 3.84 3.25 -11.77
N LYS A 167 3.06 4.32 -11.79
CA LYS A 167 3.43 5.57 -12.45
C LYS A 167 3.66 6.68 -11.43
N ARG A 168 4.83 7.31 -11.48
CA ARG A 168 5.18 8.47 -10.65
C ARG A 168 4.18 9.61 -10.91
N GLY A 169 3.76 10.30 -9.85
CA GLY A 169 2.72 11.34 -9.92
C GLY A 169 1.29 10.79 -9.97
N ILE A 170 1.09 9.48 -10.18
CA ILE A 170 -0.25 8.85 -10.33
C ILE A 170 -0.47 7.78 -9.26
N HIS A 171 0.39 6.77 -9.19
CA HIS A 171 0.32 5.72 -8.18
C HIS A 171 1.15 6.06 -6.93
N PHE A 172 2.24 6.80 -7.11
CA PHE A 172 3.12 7.22 -6.01
C PHE A 172 3.75 8.59 -6.27
N THR A 173 4.25 9.24 -5.23
CA THR A 173 5.00 10.50 -5.31
C THR A 173 6.39 10.34 -4.72
N VAL A 174 7.31 11.18 -5.16
CA VAL A 174 8.72 11.18 -4.72
C VAL A 174 9.07 12.57 -4.17
N THR A 175 9.74 12.60 -3.03
CA THR A 175 10.31 13.81 -2.45
C THR A 175 11.81 13.62 -2.30
N THR A 176 12.60 14.46 -2.96
CA THR A 176 14.06 14.39 -2.92
C THR A 176 14.59 14.78 -1.53
N PRO A 177 15.58 14.05 -0.98
CA PRO A 177 16.27 14.49 0.23
C PRO A 177 17.12 15.74 -0.05
N GLU A 178 17.00 16.78 0.78
CA GLU A 178 17.78 18.02 0.67
C GLU A 178 18.30 18.47 2.05
N GLY A 179 19.56 18.93 2.11
CA GLY A 179 20.15 19.48 3.33
C GLY A 179 20.20 18.51 4.52
N GLY A 180 20.40 17.21 4.26
CA GLY A 180 20.38 16.15 5.29
C GLY A 180 18.98 15.74 5.76
N LYS A 181 17.92 16.26 5.15
CA LYS A 181 16.54 15.83 5.41
C LYS A 181 16.23 14.51 4.69
N VAL A 182 15.32 13.74 5.27
CA VAL A 182 14.82 12.48 4.71
C VAL A 182 13.94 12.79 3.48
N GLY A 183 14.26 12.15 2.36
CA GLY A 183 13.41 12.06 1.18
C GLY A 183 12.46 10.88 1.28
N TYR A 184 11.43 10.84 0.43
CA TYR A 184 10.35 9.87 0.56
C TYR A 184 9.83 9.37 -0.77
N VAL A 185 9.41 8.11 -0.78
CA VAL A 185 8.51 7.53 -1.79
C VAL A 185 7.19 7.23 -1.09
N TYR A 186 6.11 7.87 -1.55
CA TYR A 186 4.77 7.73 -0.99
C TYR A 186 3.85 7.05 -2.00
N ILE A 187 3.39 5.84 -1.68
CA ILE A 187 2.41 5.11 -2.49
C ILE A 187 1.03 5.38 -1.89
N ARG A 188 0.15 5.93 -2.72
CA ARG A 188 -1.22 6.28 -2.33
C ARG A 188 -2.12 5.04 -2.33
N ARG A 189 -3.31 5.15 -1.75
CA ARG A 189 -4.36 4.10 -1.79
C ARG A 189 -4.53 3.58 -3.22
N GLU A 190 -4.65 4.47 -4.20
CA GLU A 190 -4.83 4.10 -5.60
C GLU A 190 -3.64 3.34 -6.17
N GLY A 191 -2.42 3.68 -5.76
CA GLY A 191 -1.22 2.96 -6.18
C GLY A 191 -1.18 1.54 -5.60
N LEU A 192 -1.63 1.36 -4.36
CA LEU A 192 -1.75 0.04 -3.75
C LEU A 192 -2.85 -0.80 -4.42
N ALA A 193 -4.02 -0.20 -4.68
CA ALA A 193 -5.10 -0.86 -5.43
C ALA A 193 -4.64 -1.26 -6.84
N TYR A 194 -3.91 -0.39 -7.54
CA TYR A 194 -3.38 -0.72 -8.87
C TYR A 194 -2.32 -1.83 -8.81
N ALA A 195 -1.43 -1.84 -7.80
CA ALA A 195 -0.53 -2.96 -7.58
C ALA A 195 -1.29 -4.28 -7.33
N ALA A 196 -2.40 -4.22 -6.59
CA ALA A 196 -3.26 -5.37 -6.37
C ALA A 196 -3.97 -5.84 -7.65
N TYR A 197 -4.43 -4.92 -8.51
CA TYR A 197 -4.91 -5.25 -9.85
C TYR A 197 -3.83 -5.98 -10.66
N LEU A 198 -2.64 -5.40 -10.76
CA LEU A 198 -1.51 -6.00 -11.49
C LEU A 198 -1.15 -7.40 -10.97
N SER A 199 -1.28 -7.63 -9.65
CA SER A 199 -0.96 -8.91 -9.03
C SER A 199 -1.77 -10.09 -9.58
N VAL A 200 -3.05 -9.87 -9.90
CA VAL A 200 -3.94 -10.90 -10.46
C VAL A 200 -3.96 -10.90 -11.99
N HIS A 201 -3.34 -9.89 -12.62
CA HIS A 201 -3.20 -9.75 -14.08
C HIS A 201 -1.77 -10.10 -14.56
N GLY A 202 -1.14 -11.07 -13.89
CA GLY A 202 0.11 -11.69 -14.35
C GLY A 202 1.41 -11.01 -13.91
N ASN A 203 1.35 -9.92 -13.14
CA ASN A 203 2.55 -9.27 -12.62
C ASN A 203 3.00 -9.91 -11.28
N LYS A 204 3.97 -10.83 -11.37
CA LYS A 204 4.52 -11.54 -10.21
C LYS A 204 5.21 -10.61 -9.22
N GLU A 205 5.85 -9.53 -9.68
CA GLU A 205 6.51 -8.57 -8.79
C GLU A 205 5.48 -7.75 -7.99
N ALA A 206 4.36 -7.40 -8.60
CA ALA A 206 3.25 -6.75 -7.92
C ALA A 206 2.58 -7.67 -6.89
N ALA A 207 2.40 -8.96 -7.19
CA ALA A 207 1.84 -9.93 -6.25
C ALA A 207 2.68 -10.05 -4.97
N ARG A 208 3.99 -10.17 -5.17
CA ARG A 208 5.02 -10.16 -4.14
C ARG A 208 5.00 -8.89 -3.28
N PHE A 209 4.96 -7.73 -3.94
CA PHE A 209 4.87 -6.45 -3.26
C PHE A 209 3.59 -6.33 -2.42
N VAL A 210 2.43 -6.75 -2.93
CA VAL A 210 1.16 -6.69 -2.21
C VAL A 210 1.15 -7.60 -0.99
N GLU A 211 1.65 -8.83 -1.12
CA GLU A 211 1.81 -9.75 0.00
C GLU A 211 2.73 -9.16 1.08
N PHE A 212 3.85 -8.59 0.66
CA PHE A 212 4.78 -7.90 1.55
C PHE A 212 4.10 -6.74 2.29
N ILE A 213 3.36 -5.86 1.60
CA ILE A 213 2.66 -4.74 2.24
C ILE A 213 1.59 -5.22 3.23
N LEU A 214 0.83 -6.27 2.91
CA LEU A 214 -0.16 -6.86 3.82
C LEU A 214 0.49 -7.44 5.06
N GLN A 215 1.63 -8.13 4.91
CA GLN A 215 2.40 -8.59 6.07
C GLN A 215 2.86 -7.42 6.95
N ARG A 216 3.35 -6.33 6.34
CA ARG A 216 3.76 -5.12 7.07
C ARG A 216 2.57 -4.45 7.79
N ALA A 217 1.36 -4.54 7.23
CA ALA A 217 0.14 -4.05 7.86
C ALA A 217 -0.29 -4.93 9.04
N GLU A 218 -0.20 -6.26 8.92
CA GLU A 218 -0.47 -7.20 10.00
C GLU A 218 0.45 -6.95 11.20
N GLU A 219 1.75 -6.73 10.96
CA GLU A 219 2.71 -6.37 12.00
C GLU A 219 2.36 -5.04 12.72
N LYS A 220 1.66 -4.13 12.04
CA LYS A 220 1.25 -2.84 12.59
C LYS A 220 0.00 -2.97 13.47
N GLY A 221 -0.88 -3.90 13.15
CA GLY A 221 -2.07 -4.24 13.94
C GLY A 221 -3.25 -4.67 13.08
N LYS A 222 -4.20 -5.38 13.70
CA LYS A 222 -5.37 -5.96 13.02
C LYS A 222 -6.22 -4.92 12.28
N GLU A 223 -6.50 -3.78 12.90
CA GLU A 223 -7.29 -2.69 12.27
C GLU A 223 -6.60 -2.15 11.00
N VAL A 224 -5.27 -1.96 11.06
CA VAL A 224 -4.50 -1.50 9.90
C VAL A 224 -4.49 -2.56 8.81
N TYR A 225 -4.32 -3.83 9.15
CA TYR A 225 -4.41 -4.93 8.20
C TYR A 225 -5.76 -4.98 7.49
N GLU A 226 -6.88 -4.82 8.21
CA GLU A 226 -8.22 -4.84 7.63
C GLU A 226 -8.42 -3.71 6.60
N GLU A 227 -7.98 -2.49 6.90
CA GLU A 227 -8.06 -1.37 5.95
C GLU A 227 -7.18 -1.57 4.71
N PHE A 228 -5.97 -2.09 4.89
CA PHE A 228 -5.10 -2.43 3.76
C PHE A 228 -5.68 -3.55 2.90
N LEU A 229 -6.26 -4.57 3.53
CA LEU A 229 -6.88 -5.70 2.86
C LEU A 229 -8.10 -5.26 2.03
N LYS A 230 -8.90 -4.30 2.52
CA LYS A 230 -10.00 -3.71 1.74
C LYS A 230 -9.50 -3.11 0.43
N VAL A 231 -8.45 -2.29 0.48
CA VAL A 231 -7.86 -1.66 -0.72
C VAL A 231 -7.28 -2.69 -1.68
N VAL A 232 -6.63 -3.74 -1.17
CA VAL A 232 -6.10 -4.83 -1.99
C VAL A 232 -7.22 -5.62 -2.67
N ASN A 233 -8.28 -5.96 -1.93
CA ASN A 233 -9.41 -6.70 -2.49
C ASN A 233 -10.17 -5.88 -3.53
N GLU A 234 -10.33 -4.58 -3.31
CA GLU A 234 -10.90 -3.66 -4.29
C GLU A 234 -10.10 -3.66 -5.59
N GLY A 235 -8.78 -3.48 -5.50
CA GLY A 235 -7.90 -3.52 -6.68
C GLY A 235 -7.94 -4.86 -7.42
N LYS A 236 -7.96 -5.99 -6.70
CA LYS A 236 -8.10 -7.33 -7.29
C LYS A 236 -9.45 -7.54 -7.98
N ALA A 237 -10.50 -6.84 -7.57
CA ALA A 237 -11.82 -6.95 -8.16
C ALA A 237 -11.96 -6.15 -9.47
N TRP A 238 -11.03 -5.26 -9.79
CA TRP A 238 -11.08 -4.49 -11.04
C TRP A 238 -11.00 -5.41 -12.26
N GLY A 239 -11.95 -5.27 -13.18
CA GLY A 239 -12.08 -6.09 -14.38
C GLY A 239 -12.48 -7.56 -14.12
N SER A 240 -12.83 -7.94 -12.90
CA SER A 240 -13.14 -9.34 -12.54
C SER A 240 -14.53 -9.81 -12.99
N LEU A 241 -15.45 -8.89 -13.27
CA LEU A 241 -16.82 -9.17 -13.67
C LEU A 241 -17.03 -8.85 -15.16
N THR A 242 -18.05 -9.51 -15.74
CA THR A 242 -18.58 -9.18 -17.08
C THR A 242 -19.83 -8.33 -16.89
N LEU A 243 -19.90 -7.20 -17.58
CA LEU A 243 -21.05 -6.28 -17.54
C LEU A 243 -22.24 -6.84 -18.31
N GLU A 244 -21.98 -7.35 -19.51
CA GLU A 244 -23.00 -7.95 -20.37
C GLU A 244 -23.59 -9.21 -19.70
N GLY A 245 -24.92 -9.29 -19.66
CA GLY A 245 -25.63 -10.38 -18.99
C GLY A 245 -25.70 -10.25 -17.46
N PHE A 246 -25.26 -9.14 -16.87
CA PHE A 246 -25.47 -8.87 -15.45
C PHE A 246 -26.98 -8.80 -15.15
N VAL A 247 -27.42 -9.58 -14.15
CA VAL A 247 -28.80 -9.57 -13.66
C VAL A 247 -28.78 -9.42 -12.14
N LYS A 248 -29.56 -8.47 -11.61
CA LYS A 248 -29.74 -8.31 -10.16
C LYS A 248 -31.17 -7.92 -9.83
N GLU A 249 -31.72 -8.61 -8.84
CA GLU A 249 -32.99 -8.27 -8.21
C GLU A 249 -32.73 -7.65 -6.84
N PHE A 250 -33.40 -6.54 -6.53
CA PHE A 250 -33.32 -5.90 -5.22
C PHE A 250 -34.54 -5.02 -4.97
N GLU A 251 -34.76 -4.70 -3.70
CA GLU A 251 -35.91 -3.91 -3.26
C GLU A 251 -35.44 -2.54 -2.77
N VAL A 252 -36.06 -1.48 -3.27
CA VAL A 252 -35.82 -0.10 -2.84
C VAL A 252 -37.16 0.48 -2.40
N ASP A 253 -37.26 0.90 -1.14
CA ASP A 253 -38.46 1.52 -0.58
C ASP A 253 -39.75 0.70 -0.82
N GLY A 254 -39.67 -0.63 -0.72
CA GLY A 254 -40.79 -1.55 -0.95
C GLY A 254 -41.06 -1.91 -2.42
N LYS A 255 -40.33 -1.30 -3.37
CA LYS A 255 -40.45 -1.60 -4.81
C LYS A 255 -39.31 -2.51 -5.26
N LYS A 256 -39.67 -3.66 -5.84
CA LYS A 256 -38.71 -4.59 -6.46
C LYS A 256 -38.27 -4.06 -7.82
N TYR A 257 -36.97 -4.06 -8.04
CA TYR A 257 -36.34 -3.79 -9.33
C TYR A 257 -35.61 -5.03 -9.82
N VAL A 258 -35.79 -5.34 -11.10
CA VAL A 258 -34.96 -6.29 -11.84
C VAL A 258 -34.14 -5.47 -12.82
N VAL A 259 -32.82 -5.51 -12.68
CA VAL A 259 -31.87 -4.86 -13.59
C VAL A 259 -31.21 -5.93 -14.43
N LYS A 260 -31.33 -5.84 -15.76
CA LYS A 260 -30.63 -6.71 -16.72
C LYS A 260 -29.78 -5.86 -17.65
N VAL A 261 -28.47 -6.07 -17.65
CA VAL A 261 -27.57 -5.33 -18.55
C VAL A 261 -27.39 -6.10 -19.84
N ILE A 262 -27.69 -5.42 -20.95
CA ILE A 262 -27.56 -5.93 -22.32
C ILE A 262 -26.14 -5.71 -22.82
N GLY A 263 -25.50 -4.60 -22.44
CA GLY A 263 -24.13 -4.32 -22.83
C GLY A 263 -23.71 -2.92 -22.41
N GLY A 264 -22.45 -2.58 -22.64
CA GLY A 264 -21.95 -1.26 -22.35
C GLY A 264 -20.46 -1.14 -22.60
N GLY A 265 -19.98 0.09 -22.49
CA GLY A 265 -18.58 0.42 -22.67
C GLY A 265 -18.29 1.82 -22.18
N ALA A 266 -17.00 2.12 -22.07
CA ALA A 266 -16.54 3.44 -21.72
C ALA A 266 -15.47 3.93 -22.71
N GLU A 267 -15.58 5.21 -23.06
CA GLU A 267 -14.63 5.93 -23.90
C GLU A 267 -14.32 7.26 -23.24
N PHE A 268 -13.17 7.85 -23.56
CA PHE A 268 -12.85 9.19 -23.08
C PHE A 268 -12.18 10.01 -24.17
N ASP A 269 -12.53 11.30 -24.23
CA ASP A 269 -12.02 12.24 -25.22
C ASP A 269 -12.05 13.68 -24.66
N GLU A 270 -11.44 14.61 -25.37
CA GLU A 270 -11.50 16.03 -25.05
C GLU A 270 -12.89 16.61 -25.35
N GLY A 271 -13.55 17.11 -24.30
CA GLY A 271 -14.80 17.84 -24.43
C GLY A 271 -14.60 19.27 -24.95
N ARG A 272 -15.71 19.99 -25.17
CA ARG A 272 -15.76 21.38 -25.71
C ARG A 272 -14.97 22.45 -24.94
N GLY A 273 -14.36 22.10 -23.80
CA GLY A 273 -13.51 22.99 -23.00
C GLY A 273 -12.08 22.47 -22.80
N GLY A 274 -11.59 21.57 -23.67
CA GLY A 274 -10.27 20.94 -23.54
C GLY A 274 -10.14 19.98 -22.34
N LYS A 275 -11.23 19.76 -21.61
CA LYS A 275 -11.27 18.83 -20.48
C LYS A 275 -11.54 17.42 -20.99
N LYS A 276 -10.67 16.49 -20.61
CA LYS A 276 -10.84 15.06 -20.91
C LYS A 276 -11.95 14.48 -20.04
N LEU A 277 -13.03 14.03 -20.69
CA LEU A 277 -14.21 13.47 -20.05
C LEU A 277 -14.32 11.98 -20.34
N LEU A 278 -14.72 11.20 -19.35
CA LEU A 278 -15.02 9.78 -19.50
C LEU A 278 -16.53 9.61 -19.70
N ARG A 279 -16.94 9.09 -20.85
CA ARG A 279 -18.33 8.76 -21.15
C ARG A 279 -18.52 7.26 -21.06
N MET A 280 -19.45 6.86 -20.21
CA MET A 280 -19.85 5.48 -20.05
C MET A 280 -21.27 5.32 -20.57
N ARG A 281 -21.46 4.37 -21.49
CA ARG A 281 -22.77 4.00 -22.05
C ARG A 281 -23.11 2.60 -21.58
N ILE A 282 -24.28 2.43 -20.98
CA ILE A 282 -24.77 1.14 -20.48
C ILE A 282 -26.19 0.97 -20.99
N THR A 283 -26.42 -0.08 -21.77
CA THR A 283 -27.75 -0.49 -22.22
C THR A 283 -28.29 -1.53 -21.26
N ALA A 284 -29.42 -1.25 -20.63
CA ALA A 284 -30.04 -2.12 -19.65
C ALA A 284 -31.56 -2.09 -19.74
N GLU A 285 -32.18 -3.18 -19.33
CA GLU A 285 -33.59 -3.28 -19.00
C GLU A 285 -33.76 -3.05 -17.49
N VAL A 286 -34.57 -2.05 -17.13
CA VAL A 286 -34.92 -1.75 -15.73
C VAL A 286 -36.41 -1.44 -15.68
N ASP A 287 -37.15 -2.16 -14.82
CA ASP A 287 -38.61 -1.95 -14.69
C ASP A 287 -39.31 -2.09 -16.07
N ASP A 288 -38.96 -3.16 -16.79
CA ASP A 288 -39.42 -3.53 -18.15
C ASP A 288 -39.13 -2.49 -19.25
N VAL A 289 -38.24 -1.54 -18.99
CA VAL A 289 -37.83 -0.50 -19.96
C VAL A 289 -36.39 -0.71 -20.36
N VAL A 290 -36.17 -1.03 -21.64
CA VAL A 290 -34.84 -1.10 -22.26
C VAL A 290 -34.37 0.29 -22.64
N ARG A 291 -33.16 0.66 -22.19
CA ARG A 291 -32.59 1.97 -22.49
C ARG A 291 -31.07 1.99 -22.39
N GLU A 292 -30.47 2.84 -23.21
CA GLU A 292 -29.08 3.26 -23.04
C GLU A 292 -29.00 4.47 -22.10
N TYR A 293 -28.26 4.27 -21.00
CA TYR A 293 -27.92 5.28 -20.02
C TYR A 293 -26.50 5.77 -20.25
N VAL A 294 -26.32 7.10 -20.18
CA VAL A 294 -25.02 7.74 -20.36
C VAL A 294 -24.62 8.47 -19.09
N ILE A 295 -23.48 8.12 -18.52
CA ILE A 295 -22.88 8.79 -17.37
C ILE A 295 -21.56 9.41 -17.85
N THR A 296 -21.39 10.71 -17.62
CA THR A 296 -20.17 11.43 -18.00
C THR A 296 -19.39 11.85 -16.76
N PHE A 297 -18.20 11.28 -16.58
CA PHE A 297 -17.26 11.66 -15.53
C PHE A 297 -16.30 12.74 -15.99
N GLY A 298 -16.01 13.64 -15.07
CA GLY A 298 -15.07 14.74 -15.23
C GLY A 298 -14.28 14.97 -13.95
N ARG A 299 -13.32 15.89 -14.05
CA ARG A 299 -12.59 16.42 -12.90
C ARG A 299 -13.06 17.84 -12.60
N TYR A 300 -13.41 18.10 -11.34
CA TYR A 300 -14.04 19.36 -10.93
C TYR A 300 -13.36 19.99 -9.71
N GLY A 301 -13.49 21.31 -9.61
CA GLY A 301 -12.97 22.12 -8.51
C GLY A 301 -11.45 22.22 -8.47
N LYS A 302 -10.96 22.94 -7.45
CA LYS A 302 -9.51 23.06 -7.17
C LYS A 302 -8.91 21.70 -6.79
N ASP A 303 -9.73 20.83 -6.18
CA ASP A 303 -9.32 19.52 -5.68
C ASP A 303 -9.27 18.42 -6.73
N ASN A 304 -9.61 18.73 -8.00
CA ASN A 304 -9.62 17.77 -9.10
C ASN A 304 -10.47 16.51 -8.76
N VAL A 305 -11.64 16.75 -8.14
CA VAL A 305 -12.55 15.72 -7.65
C VAL A 305 -13.17 14.97 -8.82
N VAL A 306 -13.27 13.65 -8.70
CA VAL A 306 -14.00 12.80 -9.66
C VAL A 306 -15.50 12.93 -9.41
N GLU A 307 -16.22 13.46 -10.38
CA GLU A 307 -17.69 13.48 -10.36
C GLU A 307 -18.24 13.05 -11.72
N GLY A 308 -19.33 12.29 -11.68
CA GLY A 308 -20.08 11.81 -12.83
C GLY A 308 -21.48 12.37 -12.84
N PHE A 309 -21.93 12.81 -14.01
CA PHE A 309 -23.25 13.39 -14.20
C PHE A 309 -24.04 12.62 -15.25
N ALA A 310 -25.32 12.43 -14.97
CA ALA A 310 -26.30 11.92 -15.90
C ALA A 310 -27.62 12.66 -15.72
N THR A 311 -28.36 12.88 -16.80
CA THR A 311 -29.63 13.61 -16.78
C THR A 311 -30.75 12.69 -17.21
N ALA A 312 -31.83 12.67 -16.43
CA ALA A 312 -33.03 11.92 -16.77
C ALA A 312 -33.76 12.58 -17.96
N ARG A 313 -34.28 11.78 -18.90
CA ARG A 313 -35.01 12.30 -20.08
C ARG A 313 -36.49 12.40 -19.81
N ASP A 314 -37.09 13.48 -20.29
CA ASP A 314 -38.53 13.74 -20.19
C ASP A 314 -39.38 12.73 -20.96
N ASN A 315 -38.89 12.35 -22.14
CA ASN A 315 -39.59 11.48 -23.07
C ASN A 315 -39.39 9.99 -22.79
N ALA A 316 -38.79 9.64 -21.64
CA ALA A 316 -38.69 8.26 -21.22
C ALA A 316 -40.07 7.72 -20.78
N PRO A 317 -40.33 6.41 -20.90
CA PRO A 317 -41.58 5.81 -20.42
C PRO A 317 -41.83 6.11 -18.93
N GLY A 318 -43.00 6.66 -18.60
CA GLY A 318 -43.31 7.10 -17.22
C GLY A 318 -42.70 8.45 -16.82
N GLY A 319 -42.08 9.17 -17.76
CA GLY A 319 -41.55 10.51 -17.57
C GLY A 319 -40.20 10.58 -16.86
N ARG A 320 -39.72 11.80 -16.67
CA ARG A 320 -38.39 12.12 -16.12
C ARG A 320 -38.12 11.49 -14.75
N GLU A 321 -39.14 11.42 -13.89
CA GLU A 321 -39.02 10.86 -12.54
C GLU A 321 -38.72 9.37 -12.55
N LYS A 322 -39.52 8.61 -13.30
CA LYS A 322 -39.31 7.17 -13.44
C LYS A 322 -37.98 6.86 -14.11
N ASP A 323 -37.54 7.70 -15.02
CA ASP A 323 -36.23 7.56 -15.64
C ASP A 323 -35.07 7.76 -14.66
N ALA A 324 -35.18 8.75 -13.76
CA ALA A 324 -34.19 8.97 -12.72
C ALA A 324 -34.15 7.80 -11.72
N GLU A 325 -35.31 7.27 -11.31
CA GLU A 325 -35.42 6.08 -10.46
C GLU A 325 -34.73 4.87 -11.10
N ARG A 326 -35.01 4.58 -12.38
CA ARG A 326 -34.39 3.45 -13.10
C ARG A 326 -32.88 3.59 -13.21
N LEU A 327 -32.39 4.79 -13.52
CA LEU A 327 -30.95 5.03 -13.60
C LEU A 327 -30.28 4.89 -12.22
N ALA A 328 -30.90 5.40 -11.15
CA ALA A 328 -30.38 5.24 -9.81
C ALA A 328 -30.33 3.75 -9.41
N ALA A 329 -31.37 2.98 -9.74
CA ALA A 329 -31.42 1.54 -9.53
C ALA A 329 -30.31 0.81 -10.31
N LEU A 330 -30.08 1.15 -11.58
CA LEU A 330 -28.98 0.58 -12.37
C LEU A 330 -27.61 0.85 -11.72
N ILE A 331 -27.36 2.08 -11.28
CA ILE A 331 -26.09 2.48 -10.65
C ILE A 331 -25.89 1.74 -9.32
N GLU A 332 -26.92 1.67 -8.47
CA GLU A 332 -26.86 0.96 -7.19
C GLU A 332 -26.70 -0.56 -7.38
N ALA A 333 -27.34 -1.13 -8.41
CA ALA A 333 -27.18 -2.53 -8.74
C ALA A 333 -25.72 -2.86 -9.10
N LEU A 334 -25.11 -2.01 -9.95
CA LEU A 334 -23.76 -2.21 -10.47
C LEU A 334 -22.65 -1.82 -9.50
N THR A 335 -22.87 -0.83 -8.64
CA THR A 335 -21.82 -0.31 -7.73
C THR A 335 -22.03 -0.73 -6.29
N GLY A 336 -23.26 -1.04 -5.87
CA GLY A 336 -23.64 -1.23 -4.47
C GLY A 336 -23.86 0.07 -3.71
N VAL A 337 -23.76 1.22 -4.39
CA VAL A 337 -23.86 2.55 -3.79
C VAL A 337 -24.95 3.35 -4.48
N LYS A 338 -25.86 3.93 -3.68
CA LYS A 338 -26.95 4.75 -4.18
C LYS A 338 -26.42 6.12 -4.63
N PRO A 339 -26.68 6.55 -5.88
CA PRO A 339 -26.25 7.86 -6.35
C PRO A 339 -27.08 8.99 -5.76
N ARG A 340 -26.53 10.20 -5.79
CA ARG A 340 -27.27 11.40 -5.36
C ARG A 340 -28.19 11.87 -6.49
N ILE A 341 -29.41 12.26 -6.16
CA ILE A 341 -30.40 12.77 -7.10
C ILE A 341 -30.69 14.23 -6.75
N TYR A 342 -30.44 15.13 -7.68
CA TYR A 342 -30.72 16.56 -7.54
C TYR A 342 -31.82 16.99 -8.50
N ARG A 343 -32.86 17.63 -7.97
CA ARG A 343 -33.89 18.32 -8.77
C ARG A 343 -33.56 19.79 -8.89
N VAL A 344 -33.42 20.28 -10.11
CA VAL A 344 -33.32 21.71 -10.40
C VAL A 344 -34.64 22.16 -11.01
N LYS A 345 -35.49 22.77 -10.17
CA LYS A 345 -36.88 23.11 -10.50
C LYS A 345 -37.65 21.86 -11.01
N ASN A 346 -38.81 22.05 -11.64
CA ASN A 346 -39.58 20.97 -12.28
C ASN A 346 -39.05 20.63 -13.68
N VAL A 347 -37.79 20.93 -13.99
CA VAL A 347 -37.27 20.92 -15.39
C VAL A 347 -36.15 19.91 -15.58
N THR A 348 -35.26 19.72 -14.61
CA THR A 348 -34.11 18.83 -14.75
C THR A 348 -33.90 17.99 -13.50
N ILE A 349 -33.69 16.68 -13.70
CA ILE A 349 -33.26 15.75 -12.66
C ILE A 349 -31.87 15.25 -13.04
N THR A 350 -30.90 15.53 -12.17
CA THR A 350 -29.50 15.18 -12.37
C THR A 350 -29.10 14.12 -11.36
N ILE A 351 -28.56 13.02 -11.86
CA ILE A 351 -27.96 11.95 -11.08
C ILE A 351 -26.47 12.24 -10.99
N VAL A 352 -25.94 12.23 -9.77
CA VAL A 352 -24.54 12.54 -9.47
C VAL A 352 -23.86 11.32 -8.86
N CYS A 353 -22.79 10.89 -9.52
CA CYS A 353 -21.92 9.78 -9.12
C CYS A 353 -20.59 10.34 -8.61
N GLY A 354 -20.10 9.82 -7.49
CA GLY A 354 -18.79 10.16 -6.94
C GLY A 354 -17.69 9.17 -7.32
N ARG A 355 -16.50 9.34 -6.71
CA ARG A 355 -15.35 8.43 -6.83
C ARG A 355 -15.71 6.96 -6.54
N GLU A 356 -16.45 6.71 -5.47
CA GLU A 356 -16.86 5.35 -5.06
C GLU A 356 -17.71 4.64 -6.12
N HIS A 357 -18.58 5.39 -6.82
CA HIS A 357 -19.37 4.84 -7.92
C HIS A 357 -18.46 4.45 -9.09
N LEU A 358 -17.49 5.31 -9.43
CA LEU A 358 -16.51 5.03 -10.48
C LEU A 358 -15.69 3.77 -10.16
N GLU A 359 -15.23 3.63 -8.91
CA GLU A 359 -14.51 2.44 -8.42
C GLU A 359 -15.41 1.19 -8.47
N GLY A 360 -16.71 1.31 -8.17
CA GLY A 360 -17.68 0.24 -8.33
C GLY A 360 -17.84 -0.23 -9.79
N PHE A 361 -17.82 0.70 -10.76
CA PHE A 361 -17.85 0.39 -12.18
C PHE A 361 -16.57 -0.27 -12.69
N MET A 362 -15.42 -0.01 -12.06
CA MET A 362 -14.16 -0.65 -12.43
C MET A 362 -14.15 -2.17 -12.24
N ARG A 363 -15.13 -2.75 -11.52
CA ARG A 363 -15.25 -4.20 -11.40
C ARG A 363 -15.56 -4.91 -12.72
N TYR A 364 -16.11 -4.18 -13.69
CA TYR A 364 -16.53 -4.74 -14.98
C TYR A 364 -15.46 -4.56 -16.04
N LYS A 365 -15.06 -5.66 -16.70
CA LYS A 365 -13.96 -5.68 -17.68
C LYS A 365 -14.19 -4.74 -18.87
N GLU A 366 -15.43 -4.52 -19.27
CA GLU A 366 -15.83 -3.64 -20.38
C GLU A 366 -15.62 -2.15 -20.06
N LEU A 367 -15.44 -1.82 -18.77
CA LEU A 367 -15.33 -0.45 -18.27
C LEU A 367 -13.95 -0.16 -17.65
N ALA A 368 -13.35 -1.16 -16.98
CA ALA A 368 -12.18 -1.02 -16.13
C ALA A 368 -11.01 -0.32 -16.85
N ASP A 369 -10.63 -0.79 -18.04
CA ASP A 369 -9.46 -0.28 -18.76
C ASP A 369 -9.60 1.18 -19.16
N ALA A 370 -10.77 1.56 -19.67
CA ALA A 370 -11.07 2.94 -20.05
C ALA A 370 -11.08 3.85 -18.82
N ILE A 371 -11.66 3.40 -17.70
CA ILE A 371 -11.65 4.14 -16.44
C ILE A 371 -10.22 4.33 -15.91
N MET A 372 -9.41 3.27 -15.87
CA MET A 372 -8.03 3.33 -15.39
C MET A 372 -7.20 4.31 -16.21
N ARG A 373 -7.26 4.22 -17.53
CA ARG A 373 -6.56 5.14 -18.43
C ARG A 373 -7.03 6.58 -18.26
N TRP A 374 -8.33 6.81 -18.12
CA TRP A 374 -8.85 8.16 -17.86
C TRP A 374 -8.38 8.72 -16.52
N LEU A 375 -8.39 7.91 -15.45
CA LEU A 375 -7.89 8.31 -14.12
C LEU A 375 -6.40 8.67 -14.17
N GLU A 376 -5.62 7.91 -14.95
CA GLU A 376 -4.20 8.15 -15.18
C GLU A 376 -3.98 9.48 -15.93
N GLU A 377 -4.62 9.66 -17.08
CA GLU A 377 -4.43 10.82 -17.95
C GLU A 377 -5.01 12.13 -17.36
N THR A 378 -5.92 12.02 -16.39
CA THR A 378 -6.50 13.16 -15.67
C THR A 378 -5.95 13.34 -14.25
N SER A 379 -5.01 12.49 -13.83
CA SER A 379 -4.25 12.70 -12.59
C SER A 379 -3.45 13.99 -12.73
N ARG A 380 -3.44 14.82 -11.69
CA ARG A 380 -2.71 16.10 -11.65
C ARG A 380 -1.27 15.89 -12.14
N ARG A 381 -0.84 16.71 -13.10
CA ARG A 381 0.58 16.90 -13.42
C ARG A 381 1.20 17.89 -12.46
#